data_AF-A0A256HB47-F1
#
_entry.id   AF-A0A256HB47-F1
#
_cell.length_a   1.000
_cell.length_b   1.000
_cell.length_c   1.000
_cell.angle_alpha   90.00
_cell.angle_beta   90.00
_cell.angle_gamma   90.00
#
_symmetry.space_group_name_H-M   'P 1'
#
loop_
_entity.id
_entity.type
_entity.pdbx_description
1 polymer ?
#
loop_
_entity_poly.entity_id
_entity_poly.type
_entity_poly.pdbx_seq_one_letter_code
_entity_poly.pdbx_strand_id
1 'polypeptide(L)' 'MENEIVVDVGRTGELLLVSGKHRYSIARALDLDEIPVTFLVRHAKWMQIRRALVRGADPVPTEPLDDHPDLRDLEKNE' A
#
# COMPACT_ATOMS: atom_id res chain seq x y z
N MET A 1 -6.70 6.26 -14.71
CA MET A 1 -6.04 5.05 -14.16
C MET A 1 -5.50 4.11 -15.23
N GLU A 2 -5.96 4.14 -16.49
CA GLU A 2 -5.46 3.22 -17.55
C GLU A 2 -3.93 3.23 -17.71
N ASN A 3 -3.30 4.37 -17.47
CA ASN A 3 -1.86 4.54 -17.60
C ASN A 3 -1.10 4.50 -16.27
N GLU A 4 -1.65 3.96 -15.18
CA GLU A 4 -0.96 3.82 -13.89
C GLU A 4 -0.72 2.35 -13.50
N ILE A 5 0.28 2.09 -12.65
CA ILE A 5 0.40 0.80 -11.96
C ILE A 5 -0.59 0.84 -10.80
N VAL A 6 -1.56 -0.06 -10.82
CA VAL A 6 -2.69 -0.04 -9.89
C VAL A 6 -2.58 -1.24 -8.98
N VAL A 7 -2.69 -1.00 -7.67
CA VAL A 7 -2.66 -2.03 -6.64
C VAL A 7 -3.88 -1.92 -5.72
N ASP A 8 -4.31 -3.06 -5.20
CA ASP A 8 -5.21 -3.11 -4.04
C ASP A 8 -4.39 -3.37 -2.78
N VAL A 9 -4.92 -2.96 -1.62
CA VAL A 9 -4.36 -3.34 -0.31
C VAL A 9 -5.22 -4.46 0.25
N GLY A 10 -4.60 -5.63 0.44
CA GLY A 10 -5.26 -6.80 0.97
C GLY A 10 -5.49 -6.72 2.48
N ARG A 11 -5.85 -7.84 3.10
CA ARG A 11 -6.40 -7.82 4.47
C ARG A 11 -5.34 -7.56 5.54
N THR A 12 -4.09 -7.90 5.25
CA THR A 12 -2.93 -7.78 6.15
C THR A 12 -1.96 -6.68 5.72
N GLY A 13 -2.27 -5.94 4.64
CA GLY A 13 -1.38 -4.93 4.07
C GLY A 13 -0.63 -5.40 2.82
N GLU A 14 -0.90 -6.60 2.33
CA GLU A 14 -0.28 -7.08 1.10
C GLU A 14 -0.70 -6.21 -0.10
N LEU A 15 0.26 -5.78 -0.93
CA LEU A 15 -0.03 -5.06 -2.17
C LEU A 15 -0.35 -6.06 -3.29
N LEU A 16 -1.55 -5.97 -3.84
CA LEU A 16 -2.05 -6.87 -4.88
C LEU A 16 -2.09 -6.15 -6.22
N LEU A 17 -1.28 -6.59 -7.19
CA LEU A 17 -1.22 -5.96 -8.51
C LEU A 17 -2.52 -6.18 -9.30
N VAL A 18 -3.21 -5.08 -9.63
CA VAL A 18 -4.45 -5.07 -10.43
C VAL A 18 -4.12 -4.79 -11.90
N SER A 19 -3.38 -3.71 -12.16
CA SER A 19 -3.07 -3.23 -13.52
C SER A 19 -1.64 -2.69 -13.62
N GLY A 20 -1.15 -2.53 -14.85
CA GLY A 20 0.19 -2.02 -15.13
C GLY A 20 1.29 -3.08 -15.20
N LYS A 21 0.94 -4.35 -15.44
CA LYS A 21 1.87 -5.50 -15.48
C LYS A 21 3.11 -5.26 -16.32
N HIS A 22 2.96 -4.70 -17.54
CA HIS A 22 4.11 -4.42 -18.40
C HIS A 22 5.09 -3.41 -17.78
N ARG A 23 4.57 -2.33 -17.19
CA ARG A 23 5.39 -1.30 -16.54
C ARG A 23 6.03 -1.81 -15.26
N TYR A 24 5.30 -2.61 -14.49
CA TYR A 24 5.86 -3.32 -13.34
C TYR A 24 7.01 -4.24 -13.76
N SER A 25 6.81 -5.08 -14.78
CA SER A 25 7.85 -5.99 -15.28
C SER A 25 9.08 -5.24 -15.79
N ILE A 26 8.90 -4.11 -16.50
CA ILE A 26 10.01 -3.27 -16.96
C ILE A 26 10.77 -2.68 -15.77
N ALA A 27 10.07 -2.09 -14.80
CA ALA A 27 10.70 -1.54 -13.60
C ALA A 27 11.51 -2.60 -12.83
N ARG A 28 10.96 -3.80 -12.70
CA ARG A 28 11.66 -4.94 -12.10
C ARG A 28 12.88 -5.38 -12.90
N ALA A 29 12.81 -5.36 -14.23
CA ALA A 29 13.95 -5.71 -15.10
C ALA A 29 15.06 -4.64 -15.09
N LEU A 30 14.71 -3.41 -14.71
CA LEU A 30 15.65 -2.30 -14.54
C LEU A 30 16.21 -2.20 -13.11
N ASP A 31 15.85 -3.13 -12.23
CA ASP A 31 16.24 -3.14 -10.81
C ASP A 31 15.95 -1.80 -10.10
N LEU A 32 14.79 -1.20 -10.38
CA LEU A 32 14.33 -0.03 -9.63
C LEU A 32 13.94 -0.43 -8.22
N ASP A 33 14.49 0.26 -7.22
CA ASP A 33 14.22 0.02 -5.80
C ASP A 33 12.76 0.30 -5.43
N GLU A 34 12.19 1.38 -5.98
CA GLU A 34 10.81 1.81 -5.73
C GLU A 34 10.13 2.32 -7.01
N ILE A 35 8.81 2.17 -7.07
CA ILE A 35 7.97 2.67 -8.17
C ILE A 35 6.69 3.32 -7.64
N PRO A 36 6.15 4.32 -8.36
CA PRO A 36 4.85 4.88 -8.02
C PRO A 36 3.73 3.88 -8.33
N VAL A 37 2.76 3.80 -7.42
CA VAL A 37 1.54 3.02 -7.57
C VAL A 37 0.31 3.83 -7.18
N THR A 38 -0.85 3.47 -7.71
CA THR A 38 -2.14 4.01 -7.31
C THR A 38 -2.95 2.94 -6.58
N PHE A 39 -3.52 3.28 -5.43
CA PHE A 39 -4.45 2.41 -4.71
C PHE A 39 -5.85 2.46 -5.32
N LEU A 40 -6.42 1.32 -5.69
CA LEU A 40 -7.80 1.23 -6.18
C LEU A 40 -8.77 0.89 -5.05
N VAL A 41 -8.56 -0.23 -4.36
CA VAL A 41 -9.36 -0.63 -3.20
C VAL A 41 -8.46 -0.97 -2.01
N ARG A 42 -8.98 -0.71 -0.80
CA ARG A 42 -8.40 -1.18 0.46
C ARG A 42 -9.38 -2.14 1.12
N HIS A 43 -8.87 -3.29 1.57
CA HIS A 43 -9.69 -4.26 2.27
C HIS A 43 -10.24 -3.68 3.59
N ALA A 44 -11.48 -4.05 3.96
CA ALA A 44 -12.14 -3.49 5.14
C ALA A 44 -11.38 -3.74 6.45
N LYS A 45 -10.73 -4.90 6.61
CA LYS A 45 -9.88 -5.21 7.77
C LYS A 45 -8.62 -4.34 7.84
N TRP A 46 -7.99 -4.07 6.70
CA TRP A 46 -6.87 -3.13 6.64
C TRP A 46 -7.31 -1.72 7.06
N MET A 47 -8.48 -1.29 6.59
CA MET A 47 -9.05 0.00 7.01
C MET A 47 -9.34 0.08 8.52
N GLN A 48 -9.55 -1.04 9.21
CA GLN A 48 -9.65 -1.04 10.67
C GLN A 48 -8.30 -0.75 11.33
N ILE A 49 -7.22 -1.36 10.83
CA ILE A 49 -5.84 -1.10 11.27
C ILE A 49 -5.48 0.38 11.07
N ARG A 50 -5.66 0.90 9.85
CA ARG A 50 -5.43 2.32 9.52
C ARG A 50 -6.17 3.26 10.49
N ARG A 51 -7.45 3.00 10.76
CA ARG A 51 -8.25 3.83 11.68
C ARG A 51 -7.81 3.70 13.13
N ALA A 52 -7.31 2.56 13.56
CA ALA A 52 -6.74 2.37 14.89
C ALA A 52 -5.48 3.22 15.06
N LEU A 53 -4.58 3.20 14.07
CA LEU A 53 -3.36 4.02 14.04
C LEU A 53 -3.67 5.51 14.16
N VAL A 54 -4.63 6.01 13.36
CA VAL A 54 -5.08 7.43 13.44
C VAL A 54 -5.62 7.79 14.83
N ARG A 55 -6.18 6.83 15.55
CA ARG A 55 -6.73 7.04 16.91
C ARG A 55 -5.68 6.85 18.01
N GLY A 56 -4.42 6.58 17.68
CA GLY A 56 -3.36 6.29 18.64
C GLY A 56 -3.55 4.97 19.40
N ALA A 57 -4.34 4.04 18.85
CA ALA A 57 -4.42 2.68 19.36
C ALA A 57 -3.35 1.83 18.68
N ASP A 58 -2.68 0.95 19.41
CA ASP A 58 -1.82 -0.08 18.83
C ASP A 58 -2.72 -1.14 18.16
N PRO A 59 -2.83 -1.18 16.82
CA PRO A 59 -3.30 -2.40 16.19
C PRO A 59 -2.29 -3.51 16.52
N VAL A 60 -2.77 -4.75 16.59
CA VAL A 60 -1.87 -5.92 16.52
C VAL A 60 -1.80 -6.31 15.05
N PRO A 61 -0.89 -5.74 14.24
CA PRO A 61 -0.73 -6.17 12.86
C PRO A 61 -0.10 -7.56 12.82
N THR A 62 -0.40 -8.30 11.76
CA THR A 62 0.21 -9.62 11.52
C THR A 62 1.55 -9.52 10.80
N GLU A 63 1.89 -8.37 10.23
CA GLU A 63 3.16 -8.07 9.57
C GLU A 63 3.68 -6.69 10.02
N PRO A 64 4.99 -6.38 9.86
CA PRO A 64 5.52 -5.07 10.16
C PRO A 64 4.76 -3.98 9.38
N LEU A 65 4.21 -3.00 10.10
CA LEU A 65 3.54 -1.84 9.50
C LEU A 65 4.52 -0.75 9.08
N ASP A 66 5.78 -0.86 9.55
CA ASP A 66 6.83 0.12 9.34
C ASP A 66 7.05 0.34 7.83
N ASP A 67 6.90 1.60 7.40
CA ASP A 67 7.01 2.06 5.99
C ASP A 67 6.02 1.41 4.99
N HIS A 68 4.87 0.93 5.45
CA HIS A 68 3.84 0.51 4.50
C HIS A 68 3.40 1.72 3.64
N PRO A 69 3.42 1.65 2.28
CA PRO A 69 3.22 2.82 1.42
C PRO A 69 1.83 3.45 1.55
N ASP A 70 0.83 2.64 1.91
CA ASP A 70 -0.51 3.14 2.25
C ASP A 70 -0.60 3.82 3.62
N LEU A 71 0.45 3.92 4.43
CA LEU A 71 0.41 4.61 5.73
C LEU A 71 1.20 5.93 5.73
N ARG A 72 1.96 6.22 4.66
CA ARG A 72 2.80 7.42 4.51
C ARG A 72 2.04 8.75 4.60
N ASP A 73 0.72 8.74 4.35
CA ASP A 73 -0.16 9.91 4.53
C ASP A 73 -0.52 10.18 5.99
N LEU A 74 -0.37 9.19 6.88
CA LEU A 74 -0.68 9.31 8.31
C LEU A 74 0.49 9.84 9.13
N GLU A 75 1.72 9.73 8.61
CA GLU A 75 2.95 10.20 9.27
C GLU A 75 3.08 11.74 9.27
N LYS A 76 2.28 12.44 8.46
CA LYS A 76 2.31 13.90 8.34
C LYS A 76 1.26 14.58 9.21
N ASN A 77 1.58 14.76 10.48
CA ASN A 77 1.02 15.83 11.31
C ASN A 77 2.19 16.52 12.05
N GLU A 78 2.84 17.46 11.36
CA GLU A 78 3.62 18.54 12.00
C GLU A 78 2.73 19.78 12.18
#